data_AF-A0A1I8APC2-F1
#
_entry.id   AF-A0A1I8APC2-F1
#
_cell.length_a   1.000
_cell.length_b   1.000
_cell.length_c   1.000
_cell.angle_alpha   90.00
_cell.angle_beta   90.00
_cell.angle_gamma   90.00
#
_symmetry.space_group_name_H-M   'P 1'
#
loop_
_entity.id
_entity.type
_entity.pdbx_description
1 polymer ?
#
loop_
_entity_poly.entity_id
_entity_poly.type
_entity_poly.pdbx_seq_one_letter_code
_entity_poly.pdbx_strand_id
1 'polypeptide(L)'
;MYCLKGRPGRHVNLRTSYTVNTFIDSNCIHKFFEHWKVNGNLNFTIECDEEVGNPQCQRHLPNFGQVTKDWSDEVQCSVKHETAKTLVYFFLEKDDRLFLQFLTCECH
;
A
#
# COMPACT_ATOMS: atom_id res chain seq x y z
N MET A 1 -0.16 -9.54 -16.91
CA MET A 1 0.61 -8.31 -17.17
C MET A 1 -0.37 -7.14 -17.07
N TYR A 2 -0.24 -6.30 -16.04
CA TYR A 2 -1.04 -5.07 -15.92
C TYR A 2 -0.36 -4.00 -16.78
N CYS A 3 -1.00 -3.56 -17.85
CA CYS A 3 -0.49 -2.45 -18.65
C CYS A 3 -1.00 -1.13 -18.04
N LEU A 4 -0.14 -0.37 -17.37
CA LEU A 4 -0.48 0.95 -16.82
C LEU A 4 -0.51 2.05 -17.91
N LYS A 5 -1.04 1.77 -19.12
CA LYS A 5 -0.95 2.66 -20.30
C LYS A 5 -2.13 3.64 -20.46
N GLY A 6 -2.71 4.13 -19.37
CA GLY A 6 -3.65 5.27 -19.37
C GLY A 6 -3.20 6.37 -18.40
N ARG A 7 -3.77 7.57 -18.49
CA ARG A 7 -3.50 8.65 -17.54
C ARG A 7 -4.48 8.47 -16.38
N PRO A 8 -4.09 7.81 -15.27
CA PRO A 8 -4.95 7.79 -14.12
C PRO A 8 -5.18 9.24 -13.68
N GLY A 9 -6.35 9.53 -13.11
CA GLY A 9 -6.52 10.76 -12.35
C GLY A 9 -5.27 11.00 -11.49
N ARG A 10 -4.79 12.25 -11.43
CA ARG A 10 -3.44 12.61 -10.95
C ARG A 10 -3.03 11.76 -9.74
N HIS A 11 -2.08 10.84 -9.95
CA HIS A 11 -1.60 9.97 -8.88
C HIS A 11 -1.07 10.83 -7.74
N VAL A 12 -1.63 10.66 -6.56
CA VAL A 12 -1.25 11.44 -5.38
C VAL A 12 -0.11 10.72 -4.70
N ASN A 13 1.01 11.41 -4.48
CA ASN A 13 2.10 10.90 -3.65
C ASN A 13 2.14 11.74 -2.37
N LEU A 14 2.07 11.05 -1.23
CA LEU A 14 2.24 11.62 0.08
C LEU A 14 3.47 10.99 0.72
N ARG A 15 4.51 11.80 0.93
CA ARG A 15 5.64 11.43 1.76
C ARG A 15 5.52 12.11 3.11
N THR A 16 5.53 11.32 4.16
CA THR A 16 5.51 11.79 5.55
C THR A 16 6.89 11.63 6.15
N SER A 17 7.32 12.66 6.88
CA SER A 17 8.54 12.64 7.70
C SER A 17 8.15 12.44 9.16
N TYR A 18 9.13 12.12 10.00
CA TYR A 18 9.03 11.78 11.43
C TYR A 18 7.99 12.55 12.28
N THR A 19 7.65 13.80 11.95
CA THR A 19 6.69 14.61 12.71
C THR A 19 5.21 14.41 12.33
N VAL A 20 4.92 13.78 11.19
CA VAL A 20 3.55 13.57 10.65
C VAL A 20 3.11 12.10 10.75
N ASN A 21 4.03 11.19 11.10
CA ASN A 21 3.75 9.76 11.19
C ASN A 21 2.76 9.39 12.30
N THR A 22 2.54 10.28 13.28
CA THR A 22 1.48 10.11 14.29
C THR A 22 0.06 10.08 13.71
N PHE A 23 -0.14 10.47 12.44
CA PHE A 23 -1.48 10.52 11.82
C PHE A 23 -1.83 9.30 10.95
N ILE A 24 -0.84 8.54 10.47
CA ILE A 24 -1.06 7.39 9.60
C ILE A 24 -0.78 6.11 10.39
N ASP A 25 -1.77 5.70 11.18
CA ASP A 25 -1.73 4.45 11.93
C ASP A 25 -2.24 3.25 11.11
N SER A 26 -2.17 2.06 11.70
CA SER A 26 -2.69 0.83 11.07
C SER A 26 -4.19 0.90 10.76
N ASN A 27 -4.97 1.69 11.51
CA ASN A 27 -6.40 1.85 11.27
C ASN A 27 -6.67 2.68 10.00
N CYS A 28 -5.88 3.73 9.76
CA CYS A 28 -5.90 4.50 8.53
C CYS A 28 -5.60 3.59 7.32
N ILE A 29 -4.54 2.80 7.39
CA ILE A 29 -4.15 1.85 6.34
C ILE A 29 -5.28 0.84 6.07
N HIS A 30 -5.87 0.27 7.14
CA HIS A 30 -6.97 -0.67 7.03
C HIS A 30 -8.21 -0.03 6.36
N LYS A 31 -8.58 1.19 6.74
CA LYS A 31 -9.70 1.92 6.14
C LYS A 31 -9.49 2.17 4.65
N PHE A 32 -8.28 2.52 4.22
CA PHE A 32 -7.98 2.66 2.79
C PHE A 32 -8.15 1.35 2.05
N PHE A 33 -7.69 0.24 2.62
CA PHE A 33 -7.80 -1.06 1.99
C PHE A 33 -9.24 -1.58 1.90
N GLU A 34 -10.04 -1.41 2.96
CA GLU A 34 -11.46 -1.76 2.90
C GLU A 34 -12.21 -0.88 1.89
N HIS A 35 -11.90 0.42 1.83
CA HIS A 35 -12.45 1.29 0.79
C HIS A 35 -12.05 0.85 -0.63
N TRP A 36 -10.79 0.48 -0.81
CA TRP A 36 -10.28 -0.06 -2.07
C TRP A 36 -10.93 -1.41 -2.43
N LYS A 37 -11.13 -2.33 -1.49
CA LYS A 37 -11.81 -3.61 -1.76
C LYS A 37 -13.25 -3.43 -2.24
N VAL A 38 -13.95 -2.41 -1.74
CA VAL A 38 -15.34 -2.15 -2.11
C VAL A 38 -15.42 -1.49 -3.48
N ASN A 39 -14.57 -0.51 -3.76
CA ASN A 39 -14.74 0.37 -4.92
C ASN A 39 -13.69 0.17 -6.02
N GLY A 40 -12.53 -0.39 -5.69
CA GLY A 40 -11.41 -0.56 -6.60
C GLY A 40 -10.95 0.72 -7.27
N ASN A 41 -11.09 1.90 -6.63
CA ASN A 41 -10.92 3.20 -7.29
C ASN A 41 -9.88 4.12 -6.62
N LEU A 42 -8.92 3.55 -5.89
CA LEU A 42 -7.82 4.31 -5.28
C LEU A 42 -6.60 4.37 -6.21
N ASN A 43 -5.95 5.53 -6.26
CA ASN A 43 -4.73 5.76 -7.03
C ASN A 43 -3.78 6.75 -6.33
N PHE A 44 -3.04 6.26 -5.33
CA PHE A 44 -2.09 7.08 -4.57
C PHE A 44 -0.95 6.24 -3.98
N THR A 45 0.13 6.90 -3.56
CA THR A 45 1.24 6.33 -2.80
C THR A 45 1.38 7.07 -1.47
N ILE A 46 1.55 6.34 -0.38
CA ILE A 46 1.97 6.83 0.92
C ILE A 46 3.35 6.25 1.23
N GLU A 47 4.30 7.11 1.52
CA GLU A 47 5.64 6.79 2.02
C GLU A 47 5.76 7.34 3.45
N CYS A 48 6.08 6.49 4.40
CA CYS A 48 6.31 6.87 5.79
C CYS A 48 7.75 6.54 6.20
N ASP A 49 8.49 7.58 6.58
CA ASP A 49 9.81 7.46 7.20
C ASP A 49 9.63 7.36 8.73
N GLU A 50 9.42 6.17 9.30
CA GLU A 50 9.58 6.01 10.76
C GLU A 50 10.23 4.66 11.09
N GLU A 51 10.86 4.59 12.26
CA GLU A 51 11.13 3.37 13.04
C GLU A 51 9.79 2.67 13.42
N VAL A 52 8.94 2.36 12.42
CA VAL A 52 7.71 1.58 12.53
C VAL A 52 8.07 0.09 12.65
N GLY A 53 9.01 -0.20 13.54
CA GLY A 53 8.92 -1.36 14.42
C GLY A 53 7.68 -1.29 15.34
N ASN A 54 6.56 -0.74 14.87
CA ASN A 54 5.27 -0.98 15.48
C ASN A 54 4.77 -2.33 14.93
N PRO A 55 4.87 -3.43 15.70
CA PRO A 55 4.41 -4.75 15.28
C PRO A 55 2.92 -4.76 14.92
N GLN A 56 2.15 -3.71 15.20
CA GLN A 56 0.77 -3.61 14.76
C GLN A 56 0.61 -3.50 13.24
N CYS A 57 1.42 -2.72 12.53
CA CYS A 57 1.33 -2.67 11.06
C CYS A 57 1.65 -4.04 10.45
N GLN A 58 2.67 -4.73 10.97
CA GLN A 58 2.99 -6.10 10.57
C GLN A 58 1.91 -7.13 10.92
N ARG A 59 1.21 -6.99 12.06
CA ARG A 59 0.14 -7.91 12.45
C ARG A 59 -1.09 -7.82 11.56
N HIS A 60 -1.32 -6.68 10.91
CA HIS A 60 -2.48 -6.52 10.04
C HIS A 60 -2.16 -6.92 8.59
N LEU A 61 -0.88 -6.99 8.19
CA LEU A 61 -0.43 -7.41 6.85
C LEU A 61 -0.99 -8.75 6.34
N PRO A 62 -1.11 -9.81 7.16
CA PRO A 62 -1.68 -11.08 6.71
C PRO A 62 -3.13 -10.96 6.23
N ASN A 63 -3.86 -9.91 6.66
CA ASN A 63 -5.25 -9.68 6.25
C ASN A 63 -5.36 -8.94 4.91
N PHE A 64 -4.25 -8.42 4.35
CA PHE A 64 -4.26 -7.73 3.07
C PHE A 64 -4.20 -8.71 1.90
N GLY A 65 -3.53 -9.86 2.05
CA GLY A 65 -3.51 -10.89 1.01
C GLY A 65 -2.27 -11.79 1.09
N GLN A 66 -1.78 -12.23 -0.06
CA GLN A 66 -0.60 -13.09 -0.12
C GLN A 66 0.65 -12.27 0.24
N VAL A 67 1.20 -12.52 1.43
CA VAL A 67 2.45 -11.93 1.89
C VAL A 67 3.59 -12.82 1.42
N THR A 68 4.51 -12.25 0.64
CA THR A 68 5.77 -12.90 0.29
C THR A 68 6.87 -12.24 1.11
N LYS A 69 7.58 -13.05 1.92
CA LYS A 69 8.83 -12.62 2.54
C LYS A 69 9.96 -12.94 1.58
N ASP A 70 10.77 -11.95 1.26
CA ASP A 70 12.00 -12.19 0.50
C ASP A 70 13.16 -12.53 1.46
N TRP A 71 14.28 -12.99 0.92
CA TRP A 71 15.49 -13.41 1.63
C TRP A 71 16.22 -12.26 2.37
N SER A 72 15.66 -11.05 2.32
CA SER A 72 16.22 -9.81 2.86
C SER A 72 15.41 -9.24 4.04
N ASP A 73 14.63 -10.01 4.79
CA ASP A 73 13.75 -9.48 5.87
C ASP A 73 12.69 -8.45 5.41
N GLU A 74 12.64 -8.14 4.12
CA GLU A 74 11.66 -7.25 3.51
C GLU A 74 10.32 -7.98 3.39
N VAL A 75 9.26 -7.27 3.77
CA VAL A 75 7.89 -7.78 3.68
C VAL A 75 7.20 -7.09 2.52
N GLN A 76 6.83 -7.88 1.52
CA GLN A 76 6.08 -7.41 0.38
C GLN A 76 4.72 -8.09 0.33
N CYS A 77 3.67 -7.30 0.07
CA CYS A 77 2.35 -7.83 -0.23
C CYS A 77 1.82 -7.13 -1.49
N SER A 78 1.28 -7.93 -2.40
CA SER A 78 0.59 -7.39 -3.57
C SER A 78 -0.75 -8.09 -3.72
N VAL A 79 -1.79 -7.29 -3.92
CA VAL A 79 -3.16 -7.79 -3.93
C VAL A 79 -3.86 -7.17 -5.11
N LYS A 80 -4.32 -8.04 -6.00
CA LYS A 80 -5.12 -7.65 -7.13
C LYS A 80 -6.56 -7.52 -6.68
N HIS A 81 -7.23 -6.47 -7.10
CA HIS A 81 -8.66 -6.38 -6.90
C HIS A 81 -9.35 -7.46 -7.76
N GLU A 82 -10.40 -8.09 -7.23
CA GLU A 82 -11.07 -9.21 -7.89
C GLU A 82 -11.74 -8.80 -9.20
N THR A 83 -12.46 -7.68 -9.18
CA THR A 83 -13.28 -7.19 -10.30
C THR A 83 -12.73 -5.95 -10.99
N ALA A 84 -12.03 -5.07 -10.27
CA ALA A 84 -11.44 -3.85 -10.82
C ALA A 84 -10.03 -4.11 -11.37
N LYS A 85 -9.63 -3.33 -12.38
CA LYS A 85 -8.26 -3.34 -12.90
C LYS A 85 -7.34 -2.56 -11.96
N THR A 86 -7.27 -2.93 -10.68
CA THR A 86 -6.43 -2.25 -9.69
C THR A 86 -5.58 -3.21 -8.88
N LEU A 87 -4.52 -2.68 -8.31
CA LEU A 87 -3.54 -3.40 -7.51
C LEU A 87 -3.23 -2.54 -6.29
N VAL A 88 -3.22 -3.14 -5.11
CA VAL A 88 -2.53 -2.55 -3.97
C VAL A 88 -1.19 -3.25 -3.79
N TYR A 89 -0.19 -2.46 -3.49
CA TYR A 89 1.17 -2.87 -3.24
C TYR A 89 1.59 -2.32 -1.88
N PHE A 90 2.12 -3.19 -1.04
CA PHE A 90 2.66 -2.87 0.25
C PHE A 90 4.10 -3.35 0.32
N PHE A 91 4.97 -2.52 0.87
CA PHE A 91 6.37 -2.84 1.06
C PHE A 91 6.88 -2.22 2.36
N LEU A 92 7.60 -3.03 3.15
CA LEU A 92 8.29 -2.62 4.37
C LEU A 92 9.79 -2.91 4.20
N GLU A 93 10.59 -1.84 4.18
CA GLU A 93 12.06 -1.92 4.09
C GLU A 93 12.69 -2.31 5.43
N LYS A 94 13.96 -2.73 5.39
CA LYS A 94 14.78 -2.98 6.58
C LYS A 94 14.94 -1.76 7.51
N ASP A 95 14.89 -0.56 6.95
CA ASP A 95 15.01 0.71 7.68
C ASP A 95 13.64 1.19 8.20
N ASP A 96 12.68 0.27 8.36
CA ASP A 96 11.29 0.48 8.77
C ASP A 96 10.46 1.42 7.88
N ARG A 97 10.98 1.76 6.68
CA ARG A 97 10.20 2.54 5.71
C ARG A 97 9.01 1.76 5.20
N LEU A 98 7.84 2.37 5.32
CA LEU A 98 6.59 1.81 4.83
C LEU A 98 6.18 2.49 3.52
N PHE A 99 5.90 1.65 2.53
CA PHE A 99 5.33 2.05 1.24
C PHE A 99 3.98 1.37 1.07
N LEU A 100 2.93 2.18 0.92
CA LEU A 100 1.59 1.74 0.57
C LEU A 100 1.17 2.40 -0.73
N GLN A 101 0.92 1.61 -1.76
CA GLN A 101 0.63 2.10 -3.09
C GLN A 101 -0.63 1.44 -3.64
N PHE A 102 -1.62 2.26 -3.99
CA PHE A 102 -2.80 1.86 -4.75
C PHE A 102 -2.61 2.29 -6.20
N LEU A 103 -2.69 1.34 -7.12
CA LEU A 103 -2.52 1.52 -8.54
C LEU A 103 -3.79 1.15 -9.28
N THR A 104 -4.20 2.02 -10.19
CA THR A 104 -5.29 1.73 -11.13
C THR A 104 -4.71 1.56 -12.54
N CYS A 105 -5.13 0.50 -13.22
CA CYS A 105 -4.78 0.16 -14.60
C CYS A 105 -5.94 0.54 -15.52
N GLU A 106 -5.66 1.42 -16.47
CA GLU A 106 -6.65 1.98 -17.40
C GLU A 106 -6.57 1.41 -18.82
N CYS A 107 -5.85 0.30 -19.04
CA CYS A 107 -5.87 -0.32 -20.36
C CYS A 107 -7.28 -0.78 -20.73
N HIS A 108 -7.80 -0.27 -21.83
CA HIS A 108 -9.01 -0.75 -22.48
C HIS A 108 -8.78 -2.13 -23.07
#